data_AF-C0Z7V5-F1
#
_entry.id   AF-C0Z7V5-F1
#
_cell.length_a   1.000
_cell.length_b   1.000
_cell.length_c   1.000
_cell.angle_alpha   90.00
_cell.angle_beta   90.00
_cell.angle_gamma   90.00
#
_symmetry.space_group_name_H-M   'P 1'
#
loop_
_entity.id
_entity.type
_entity.pdbx_description
1 polymer ?
#
loop_
_entity_poly.entity_id
_entity_poly.type
_entity_poly.pdbx_seq_one_letter_code
_entity_poly.pdbx_strand_id
1 'polypeptide(L)'
;MNAWILLVNIAVGSVIGGVTNELAIRMLFKPVKPWYIGGWKVPFTPGLIPRRRDDIAIQMGRLVEEHLLTTEGVKRALNQSGLESTLTGWMNTIARDWMTDERSLRQALLTVMPQLFKEDGTWSEGVRAPIEAKWGAFVDQVLAQYEEKKLRELVTDNGRERLDAALGSVSELLLKRFREYLHSPEGQQTLQNMVRGLLGGGGGMFGGLVGMFLGDDKILGKILPYLDELLQSRELSERVHYFLHKEADKLLDKNVGEVVAWIGRDQVDDWARKLFAKLEEQSLRIVDEPLSRLTAPISETVTTELVPRLAKWMVDTLQQNIERIFSRLAIRDIVTRQVEGFPIERIEEMVVGISGKEFRMITVLGFILGGIIGLVQGILANLVS
;
A
#
# COMPACT_ATOMS: atom_id res chain seq x y z
N MET A 1 -29.32 84.09 -43.65
CA MET A 1 -29.17 82.81 -42.95
C MET A 1 -28.14 83.00 -41.86
N ASN A 2 -28.52 82.85 -40.59
CA ASN A 2 -27.53 82.94 -39.52
C ASN A 2 -26.70 81.65 -39.59
N ALA A 3 -25.58 81.67 -40.32
CA ALA A 3 -24.60 80.58 -40.35
C ALA A 3 -24.27 80.09 -38.92
N TRP A 4 -24.38 81.01 -37.96
CA TRP A 4 -24.41 80.75 -36.53
C TRP A 4 -25.39 79.64 -36.08
N ILE A 5 -26.66 79.69 -36.48
CA ILE A 5 -27.69 78.71 -36.07
C ILE A 5 -27.38 77.31 -36.62
N LEU A 6 -26.89 77.23 -37.87
CA LEU A 6 -26.51 75.97 -38.49
C LEU A 6 -25.28 75.35 -37.79
N LEU A 7 -24.27 76.16 -37.47
CA LEU A 7 -23.11 75.71 -36.69
C LEU A 7 -23.51 75.26 -35.28
N VAL A 8 -24.43 75.96 -34.62
CA VAL A 8 -24.96 75.56 -33.31
C VAL A 8 -25.69 74.22 -33.40
N ASN A 9 -26.53 74.00 -34.41
CA ASN A 9 -27.25 72.73 -34.59
C ASN A 9 -26.30 71.55 -34.85
N ILE A 10 -25.25 71.74 -35.65
CA ILE A 10 -24.21 70.72 -35.88
C ILE A 10 -23.45 70.41 -34.59
N ALA A 11 -23.04 71.44 -33.85
CA ALA A 11 -22.31 71.28 -32.60
C ALA A 11 -23.16 70.55 -31.55
N VAL A 12 -24.41 70.97 -31.37
CA VAL A 12 -25.36 70.33 -30.44
C VAL A 12 -25.63 68.88 -30.86
N GLY A 13 -25.89 68.62 -32.14
CA GLY A 13 -26.09 67.26 -32.65
C GLY A 13 -24.87 66.37 -32.45
N SER A 14 -23.67 66.88 -32.73
CA SER A 14 -22.40 66.17 -32.53
C SER A 14 -22.15 65.85 -31.05
N VAL A 15 -22.35 66.82 -30.16
CA VAL A 15 -22.17 66.64 -28.72
C VAL A 15 -23.18 65.64 -28.16
N ILE A 16 -24.46 65.77 -28.51
CA ILE A 16 -25.50 64.83 -28.06
C ILE A 16 -25.19 63.42 -28.58
N GLY A 17 -24.84 63.26 -29.87
CA GLY A 17 -24.51 61.97 -30.46
C GLY A 17 -23.29 61.30 -29.81
N GLY A 18 -22.21 62.05 -29.62
CA GLY A 18 -20.99 61.53 -29.00
C GLY A 18 -21.13 61.23 -27.51
N VAL A 19 -21.68 62.18 -26.73
CA VAL A 19 -21.83 62.02 -25.27
C VAL A 19 -22.84 60.93 -24.92
N THR A 20 -23.96 60.84 -25.65
CA THR A 20 -24.97 59.80 -25.40
C THR A 20 -24.41 58.41 -25.68
N ASN A 21 -23.63 58.26 -26.76
CA ASN A 21 -23.02 56.97 -27.10
C ASN A 21 -21.91 56.58 -26.10
N GLU A 22 -21.07 57.53 -25.70
CA GLU A 22 -20.06 57.31 -24.65
C GLU A 22 -20.71 56.89 -23.33
N LEU A 23 -21.82 57.53 -22.94
CA LEU A 23 -22.57 57.18 -21.74
C LEU A 23 -23.16 55.76 -21.86
N ALA A 24 -23.80 55.44 -22.99
CA ALA A 24 -24.39 54.13 -23.23
C ALA A 24 -23.36 53.00 -23.15
N ILE A 25 -22.18 53.21 -23.74
CA ILE A 25 -21.06 52.26 -23.66
C ILE A 25 -20.60 52.12 -22.21
N ARG A 26 -20.36 53.23 -21.50
CA ARG A 26 -19.95 53.20 -20.09
C ARG A 26 -20.97 52.47 -19.21
N MET A 27 -22.26 52.60 -19.53
CA MET A 27 -23.36 51.93 -18.83
C MET A 27 -23.38 50.40 -19.02
N LEU A 28 -22.70 49.85 -20.03
CA LEU A 28 -22.54 48.39 -20.15
C LEU A 28 -21.60 47.83 -19.06
N PHE A 29 -20.64 48.63 -18.61
CA PHE A 29 -19.57 48.23 -17.69
C PHE A 29 -19.83 48.71 -16.26
N LYS A 30 -20.25 49.97 -16.10
CA LYS A 30 -20.49 50.63 -14.80
C LYS A 30 -21.93 51.13 -14.71
N PRO A 31 -22.52 51.22 -13.52
CA PRO A 31 -21.95 50.90 -12.20
C PRO A 31 -22.03 49.41 -11.87
N VAL A 32 -21.09 48.95 -11.03
CA VAL A 32 -21.06 47.56 -10.52
C VAL A 32 -22.27 47.26 -9.63
N LYS A 33 -22.72 48.26 -8.86
CA LYS A 33 -23.90 48.16 -7.98
C LYS A 33 -25.07 48.97 -8.56
N PRO A 34 -26.32 48.52 -8.36
CA PRO A 34 -27.49 49.29 -8.77
C PRO A 34 -27.51 50.65 -8.07
N TRP A 35 -27.85 51.69 -8.81
CA TRP A 35 -28.06 53.03 -8.27
C TRP A 35 -29.55 53.24 -7.98
N TYR A 36 -29.83 53.95 -6.89
CA TYR A 36 -31.16 54.32 -6.48
C TYR A 36 -31.22 55.84 -6.33
N ILE A 37 -32.25 56.45 -6.92
CA ILE A 37 -32.56 57.87 -6.74
C ILE A 37 -33.90 57.92 -6.00
N GLY A 38 -33.85 58.24 -4.70
CA GLY A 38 -34.98 58.08 -3.80
C GLY A 38 -35.40 56.60 -3.70
N GLY A 39 -36.66 56.29 -3.96
CA GLY A 39 -37.20 54.92 -4.01
C GLY A 39 -37.13 54.23 -5.38
N TRP A 40 -36.64 54.90 -6.43
CA TRP A 40 -36.63 54.36 -7.79
C TRP A 40 -35.24 53.88 -8.21
N LYS A 41 -35.17 52.68 -8.79
CA LYS A 41 -33.94 52.09 -9.32
C LYS A 41 -33.67 52.64 -10.72
N VAL A 42 -32.46 53.16 -10.95
CA VAL A 42 -32.07 53.69 -12.26
C VAL A 42 -32.01 52.55 -13.28
N PRO A 43 -32.69 52.65 -14.44
CA PRO A 43 -32.65 51.63 -15.47
C PRO A 43 -31.22 51.43 -15.98
N PHE A 44 -30.88 50.20 -16.34
CA PHE A 44 -29.53 49.82 -16.78
C PHE A 44 -28.44 50.00 -15.69
N THR A 45 -28.80 49.98 -14.41
CA THR A 45 -27.87 49.83 -13.28
C THR A 45 -28.24 48.59 -12.43
N PRO A 46 -27.32 47.64 -12.16
CA PRO A 46 -25.92 47.63 -12.57
C PRO A 46 -25.74 47.44 -14.08
N GLY A 47 -24.54 47.71 -14.58
CA GLY A 47 -24.22 47.56 -15.99
C GLY A 47 -24.48 46.14 -16.50
N LEU A 48 -24.59 46.00 -17.83
CA LEU A 48 -24.95 44.73 -18.49
C LEU A 48 -23.97 43.59 -18.16
N ILE A 49 -22.66 43.86 -18.16
CA ILE A 49 -21.63 42.83 -17.91
C ILE A 49 -21.63 42.37 -16.45
N PRO A 50 -21.60 43.27 -15.44
CA PRO A 50 -21.80 42.89 -14.04
C PRO A 50 -23.03 42.01 -13.81
N ARG A 51 -24.14 42.30 -14.52
CA ARG A 51 -25.41 41.56 -14.42
C ARG A 51 -25.36 40.16 -15.04
N ARG A 52 -24.49 39.90 -16.02
CA ARG A 52 -24.34 38.61 -16.72
C ARG A 52 -23.15 37.78 -16.24
N ARG A 53 -22.55 38.14 -15.11
CA ARG A 53 -21.39 37.45 -14.56
C ARG A 53 -21.60 35.95 -14.38
N ASP A 54 -22.74 35.54 -13.86
CA ASP A 54 -23.03 34.13 -13.61
C ASP A 54 -23.11 33.33 -14.92
N ASP A 55 -23.74 33.91 -15.96
CA ASP A 55 -23.75 33.34 -17.31
C ASP A 55 -22.32 33.15 -17.83
N ILE A 56 -21.45 34.15 -17.65
CA ILE A 56 -20.04 34.09 -18.06
C ILE A 56 -19.30 32.99 -17.29
N ALA A 57 -19.54 32.87 -15.97
CA ALA A 57 -18.91 31.84 -15.14
C ALA A 57 -19.31 30.42 -15.57
N ILE A 58 -20.58 30.22 -15.93
CA ILE A 58 -21.08 28.95 -16.47
C ILE A 58 -20.43 28.63 -17.83
N GLN A 59 -20.40 29.61 -18.74
CA GLN A 59 -19.81 29.40 -20.07
C GLN A 59 -18.30 29.14 -19.99
N MET A 60 -17.59 29.86 -19.12
CA MET A 60 -16.17 29.63 -18.89
C MET A 60 -15.91 28.25 -18.29
N GLY A 61 -16.71 27.82 -17.31
CA GLY A 61 -16.62 26.46 -16.75
C GLY A 61 -16.78 25.38 -17.82
N ARG A 62 -17.76 25.56 -18.70
CA ARG A 62 -18.01 24.64 -19.83
C ARG A 62 -16.86 24.61 -20.82
N LEU A 63 -16.34 25.77 -21.24
CA LEU A 63 -15.20 25.85 -22.16
C LEU A 63 -13.94 25.22 -21.56
N VAL A 64 -13.68 25.41 -20.28
CA VAL A 64 -12.52 24.82 -19.60
C VAL A 64 -12.63 23.30 -19.55
N GLU A 65 -13.80 22.76 -19.22
CA GLU A 65 -14.06 21.32 -19.20
C GLU A 65 -13.98 20.68 -20.59
N GLU A 66 -14.66 21.27 -21.58
CA GLU A 66 -14.78 20.68 -22.93
C GLU A 66 -13.51 20.83 -23.78
N HIS A 67 -12.66 21.83 -23.50
CA HIS A 67 -11.53 22.15 -24.39
C HIS A 67 -10.16 22.30 -23.73
N LEU A 68 -10.06 22.71 -22.46
CA LEU A 68 -8.76 22.96 -21.82
C LEU A 68 -8.31 21.82 -20.89
N LEU A 69 -9.22 21.29 -20.07
CA LEU A 69 -8.97 20.24 -19.08
C LEU A 69 -9.69 18.94 -19.45
N THR A 70 -9.52 18.51 -20.70
CA THR A 70 -10.08 17.25 -21.18
C THR A 70 -9.27 16.05 -20.68
N THR A 71 -9.92 14.91 -20.51
CA THR A 71 -9.29 13.64 -20.12
C THR A 71 -8.11 13.30 -21.04
N GLU A 72 -8.26 13.52 -22.34
CA GLU A 72 -7.27 13.24 -23.39
C GLU A 72 -6.11 14.24 -23.36
N GLY A 73 -6.39 15.51 -23.06
CA GLY A 73 -5.38 16.54 -22.87
C GLY A 73 -4.48 16.20 -21.67
N VAL A 74 -5.10 15.78 -20.57
CA VAL A 74 -4.38 15.38 -19.34
C VAL A 74 -3.60 14.09 -19.53
N LYS A 75 -4.19 13.05 -20.18
CA LYS A 75 -3.46 11.82 -20.54
C LYS A 75 -2.21 12.13 -21.37
N ARG A 76 -2.31 13.03 -22.36
CA ARG A 76 -1.17 13.46 -23.18
C ARG A 76 -0.12 14.23 -22.37
N ALA A 77 -0.54 15.15 -21.53
CA ALA A 77 0.36 15.91 -20.65
C ALA A 77 1.14 14.98 -19.70
N LEU A 78 0.47 14.00 -19.09
CA LEU A 78 1.11 13.01 -18.21
C LEU A 78 2.20 12.21 -18.94
N ASN A 79 1.92 11.78 -20.17
CA ASN A 79 2.89 11.05 -20.99
C ASN A 79 4.11 11.89 -21.40
N GLN A 80 3.94 13.19 -21.63
CA GLN A 80 5.02 14.08 -22.08
C GLN A 80 5.83 14.67 -20.93
N SER A 81 5.26 14.75 -19.73
CA SER A 81 5.83 15.46 -18.58
C SER A 81 7.03 14.79 -17.91
N GLY A 82 7.34 13.53 -18.23
CA GLY A 82 8.35 12.77 -17.48
C GLY A 82 7.93 12.52 -16.03
N LEU A 83 6.62 12.41 -15.76
CA LEU A 83 6.10 12.18 -14.41
C LEU A 83 6.67 10.90 -13.78
N GLU A 84 6.90 9.86 -14.58
CA GLU A 84 7.51 8.61 -14.12
C GLU A 84 8.89 8.83 -13.50
N SER A 85 9.77 9.62 -14.14
CA SER A 85 11.11 9.89 -13.59
C SER A 85 11.05 10.81 -12.37
N THR A 86 10.12 11.77 -12.36
CA THR A 86 9.88 12.66 -11.21
C THR A 86 9.39 11.88 -10.00
N LEU A 87 8.40 10.99 -10.19
CA LEU A 87 7.89 10.11 -9.12
C LEU A 87 8.95 9.13 -8.65
N THR A 88 9.72 8.53 -9.58
CA THR A 88 10.83 7.64 -9.23
C THR A 88 11.85 8.38 -8.35
N GLY A 89 12.22 9.61 -8.71
CA GLY A 89 13.13 10.45 -7.93
C GLY A 89 12.58 10.76 -6.53
N TRP A 90 11.34 11.23 -6.46
CA TRP A 90 10.66 11.53 -5.19
C TRP A 90 10.54 10.30 -4.28
N MET A 91 10.12 9.16 -4.84
CA MET A 91 10.05 7.90 -4.11
C MET A 91 11.42 7.41 -3.66
N ASN A 92 12.46 7.60 -4.46
CA ASN A 92 13.83 7.26 -4.08
C ASN A 92 14.33 8.14 -2.94
N THR A 93 13.98 9.43 -2.91
CA THR A 93 14.27 10.32 -1.78
C THR A 93 13.56 9.84 -0.51
N ILE A 94 12.25 9.57 -0.59
CA ILE A 94 11.49 9.05 0.56
C ILE A 94 12.06 7.72 1.05
N ALA A 95 12.33 6.80 0.13
CA ALA A 95 12.91 5.51 0.45
C ALA A 95 14.27 5.71 1.13
N ARG A 96 15.14 6.58 0.59
CA ARG A 96 16.44 6.88 1.20
C ARG A 96 16.30 7.48 2.60
N ASP A 97 15.45 8.48 2.76
CA ASP A 97 15.24 9.17 4.05
C ASP A 97 14.74 8.18 5.12
N TRP A 98 13.79 7.30 4.76
CA TRP A 98 13.33 6.21 5.64
C TRP A 98 14.43 5.19 5.91
N MET A 99 15.22 4.80 4.90
CA MET A 99 16.31 3.82 5.05
C MET A 99 17.51 4.35 5.84
N THR A 100 17.70 5.67 5.89
CA THR A 100 18.75 6.32 6.70
C THR A 100 18.29 6.66 8.11
N ASP A 101 17.00 6.51 8.40
CA ASP A 101 16.44 6.82 9.70
C ASP A 101 16.94 5.80 10.74
N GLU A 102 17.45 6.29 11.87
CA GLU A 102 17.94 5.45 12.98
C GLU A 102 16.78 4.83 13.78
N ARG A 103 15.54 5.25 13.51
CA ARG A 103 14.33 4.69 14.12
C ARG A 103 14.20 3.19 13.78
N SER A 104 13.80 2.38 14.76
CA SER A 104 13.44 0.99 14.51
C SER A 104 12.17 0.91 13.67
N LEU A 105 12.01 -0.18 12.91
CA LEU A 105 10.79 -0.42 12.12
C LEU A 105 9.53 -0.34 13.00
N ARG A 106 9.64 -0.72 14.29
CA ARG A 106 8.60 -0.52 15.31
C ARG A 106 8.13 0.93 15.40
N GLN A 107 9.07 1.87 15.54
CA GLN A 107 8.75 3.29 15.72
C GLN A 107 8.12 3.91 14.47
N ALA A 108 8.58 3.48 13.28
CA ALA A 108 7.97 3.87 12.01
C ALA A 108 6.53 3.33 11.89
N LEU A 109 6.32 2.05 12.20
CA LEU A 109 5.00 1.42 12.17
C LEU A 109 4.04 2.04 13.20
N LEU A 110 4.51 2.36 14.40
CA LEU A 110 3.72 3.06 15.42
C LEU A 110 3.30 4.48 14.99
N THR A 111 4.12 5.15 14.18
CA THR A 111 3.81 6.51 13.67
C THR A 111 2.65 6.47 12.67
N VAL A 112 2.61 5.44 11.81
CA VAL A 112 1.57 5.30 10.78
C VAL A 112 0.32 4.62 11.34
N MET A 113 0.48 3.60 12.18
CA MET A 113 -0.61 2.82 12.78
C MET A 113 -0.28 2.45 14.23
N PRO A 114 -0.68 3.29 15.21
CA PRO A 114 -0.34 3.07 16.62
C PRO A 114 -1.01 1.83 17.24
N GLN A 115 -2.01 1.23 16.59
CA GLN A 115 -2.72 0.04 17.09
C GLN A 115 -2.11 -1.31 16.65
N LEU A 116 -0.95 -1.28 15.98
CA LEU A 116 -0.29 -2.51 15.51
C LEU A 116 0.38 -3.32 16.63
N PHE A 117 0.74 -2.68 17.74
CA PHE A 117 1.45 -3.31 18.85
C PHE A 117 0.67 -3.14 20.16
N LYS A 118 0.77 -4.15 21.02
CA LYS A 118 0.33 -4.07 22.42
C LYS A 118 1.33 -3.24 23.24
N GLU A 119 0.90 -2.82 24.44
CA GLU A 119 1.75 -2.08 25.40
C GLU A 119 3.00 -2.88 25.82
N ASP A 120 2.97 -4.20 25.72
CA ASP A 120 4.08 -5.12 26.01
C ASP A 120 5.09 -5.27 24.86
N GLY A 121 4.84 -4.61 23.71
CA GLY A 121 5.70 -4.70 22.54
C GLY A 121 5.44 -5.91 21.64
N THR A 122 4.42 -6.73 21.90
CA THR A 122 3.99 -7.81 21.00
C THR A 122 3.00 -7.32 19.93
N TRP A 123 2.74 -8.12 18.90
CA TRP A 123 1.74 -7.78 17.89
C TRP A 123 0.34 -7.70 18.51
N SER A 124 -0.46 -6.73 18.08
CA SER A 124 -1.84 -6.63 18.56
C SER A 124 -2.69 -7.81 18.12
N GLU A 125 -3.71 -8.16 18.90
CA GLU A 125 -4.64 -9.25 18.54
C GLU A 125 -5.34 -9.00 17.20
N GLY A 126 -5.56 -7.74 16.84
CA GLY A 126 -6.10 -7.35 15.54
C GLY A 126 -5.19 -7.71 14.35
N VAL A 127 -3.89 -7.89 14.59
CA VAL A 127 -2.91 -8.31 13.58
C VAL A 127 -2.64 -9.81 13.70
N ARG A 128 -2.43 -10.30 14.93
CA ARG A 128 -2.09 -11.70 15.21
C ARG A 128 -3.20 -12.66 14.78
N ALA A 129 -4.45 -12.42 15.21
CA ALA A 129 -5.56 -13.35 14.95
C ALA A 129 -5.83 -13.63 13.46
N PRO A 130 -5.91 -12.62 12.57
CA PRO A 130 -6.13 -12.89 11.14
C PRO A 130 -4.91 -13.56 10.48
N ILE A 131 -3.68 -13.28 10.94
CA ILE A 131 -2.48 -13.92 10.41
C ILE A 131 -2.41 -15.38 10.89
N GLU A 132 -2.69 -15.65 12.16
CA GLU A 132 -2.72 -17.01 12.72
C GLU A 132 -3.77 -17.88 12.02
N ALA A 133 -4.97 -17.32 11.79
CA ALA A 133 -6.01 -18.00 11.04
C ALA A 133 -5.60 -18.28 9.58
N LYS A 134 -4.98 -17.30 8.90
CA LYS A 134 -4.45 -17.50 7.54
C LYS A 134 -3.30 -18.50 7.50
N TRP A 135 -2.46 -18.53 8.54
CA TRP A 135 -1.36 -19.48 8.67
C TRP A 135 -1.89 -20.90 8.84
N GLY A 136 -2.87 -21.11 9.72
CA GLY A 136 -3.54 -22.41 9.88
C GLY A 136 -4.14 -22.88 8.56
N ALA A 137 -4.90 -22.01 7.88
CA ALA A 137 -5.48 -22.32 6.57
C ALA A 137 -4.42 -22.61 5.50
N PHE A 138 -3.30 -21.88 5.50
CA PHE A 138 -2.16 -22.12 4.61
C PHE A 138 -1.53 -23.49 4.88
N VAL A 139 -1.32 -23.85 6.15
CA VAL A 139 -0.78 -25.16 6.54
C VAL A 139 -1.73 -26.26 6.09
N ASP A 140 -3.03 -26.16 6.37
CA ASP A 140 -4.03 -27.12 5.88
C ASP A 140 -4.00 -27.26 4.36
N GLN A 141 -3.94 -26.15 3.64
CA GLN A 141 -3.89 -26.13 2.18
C GLN A 141 -2.60 -26.78 1.64
N VAL A 142 -1.45 -26.50 2.25
CA VAL A 142 -0.18 -27.13 1.88
C VAL A 142 -0.23 -28.63 2.17
N LEU A 143 -0.73 -29.06 3.33
CA LEU A 143 -0.86 -30.48 3.65
C LEU A 143 -1.74 -31.21 2.64
N ALA A 144 -2.87 -30.61 2.23
CA ALA A 144 -3.75 -31.17 1.20
C ALA A 144 -3.09 -31.19 -0.19
N GLN A 145 -2.36 -30.13 -0.58
CA GLN A 145 -1.71 -30.06 -1.88
C GLN A 145 -0.57 -31.07 -2.04
N TYR A 146 0.09 -31.40 -0.94
CA TYR A 146 1.26 -32.27 -0.92
C TYR A 146 0.95 -33.67 -0.37
N GLU A 147 -0.32 -33.99 -0.13
CA GLU A 147 -0.78 -35.24 0.50
C GLU A 147 -0.22 -36.49 -0.19
N GLU A 148 -0.24 -36.52 -1.52
CA GLU A 148 0.24 -37.64 -2.34
C GLU A 148 1.74 -37.58 -2.68
N LYS A 149 2.43 -36.48 -2.35
CA LYS A 149 3.88 -36.40 -2.60
C LYS A 149 4.65 -37.12 -1.51
N LYS A 150 5.79 -37.70 -1.88
CA LYS A 150 6.70 -38.33 -0.93
C LYS A 150 7.39 -37.27 -0.09
N LEU A 151 7.55 -37.50 1.21
CA LEU A 151 8.27 -36.57 2.09
C LEU A 151 9.68 -36.26 1.58
N ARG A 152 10.36 -37.27 1.00
CA ARG A 152 11.70 -37.15 0.43
C ARG A 152 11.83 -36.05 -0.62
N GLU A 153 10.76 -35.75 -1.36
CA GLU A 153 10.75 -34.70 -2.39
C GLU A 153 10.61 -33.29 -1.82
N LEU A 154 10.15 -33.17 -0.58
CA LEU A 154 9.93 -31.88 0.10
C LEU A 154 11.11 -31.48 0.97
N VAL A 155 11.93 -32.44 1.39
CA VAL A 155 13.14 -32.18 2.17
C VAL A 155 14.27 -31.75 1.22
N THR A 156 14.72 -30.50 1.37
CA THR A 156 15.90 -29.95 0.67
C THR A 156 17.18 -30.70 1.05
N ASP A 157 18.23 -30.61 0.23
CA ASP A 157 19.48 -31.34 0.49
C ASP A 157 20.11 -31.00 1.85
N ASN A 158 20.08 -29.72 2.25
CA ASN A 158 20.50 -29.27 3.59
C ASN A 158 19.61 -29.84 4.71
N GLY A 159 18.33 -30.08 4.43
CA GLY A 159 17.41 -30.75 5.35
C GLY A 159 17.79 -32.22 5.58
N ARG A 160 18.26 -32.91 4.55
CA ARG A 160 18.73 -34.31 4.65
C ARG A 160 20.01 -34.42 5.46
N GLU A 161 21.00 -33.55 5.21
CA GLU A 161 22.23 -33.52 6.00
C GLU A 161 21.95 -33.28 7.49
N ARG A 162 21.00 -32.39 7.81
CA ARG A 162 20.56 -32.15 9.19
C ARG A 162 19.84 -33.34 9.81
N LEU A 163 19.02 -34.05 9.04
CA LEU A 163 18.37 -35.28 9.48
C LEU A 163 19.41 -36.35 9.80
N ASP A 164 20.40 -36.53 8.94
CA ASP A 164 21.48 -37.50 9.13
C ASP A 164 22.32 -37.18 10.36
N ALA A 165 22.68 -35.91 10.54
CA ALA A 165 23.37 -35.45 11.74
C ALA A 165 22.52 -35.67 13.00
N ALA A 166 21.21 -35.43 12.93
CA ALA A 166 20.29 -35.68 14.03
C ALA A 166 20.20 -37.18 14.37
N LEU A 167 20.03 -38.05 13.37
CA LEU A 167 20.00 -39.51 13.55
C LEU A 167 21.30 -40.04 14.17
N GLY A 168 22.45 -39.48 13.76
CA GLY A 168 23.75 -39.71 14.40
C GLY A 168 23.75 -39.34 15.88
N SER A 169 23.38 -38.10 16.19
CA SER A 169 23.33 -37.63 17.58
C SER A 169 22.35 -38.45 18.44
N VAL A 170 21.23 -38.89 17.87
CA VAL A 170 20.23 -39.72 18.56
C VAL A 170 20.79 -41.12 18.81
N SER A 171 21.51 -41.73 17.87
CA SER A 171 22.13 -43.04 18.11
C SER A 171 23.10 -43.01 19.30
N GLU A 172 23.95 -41.98 19.38
CA GLU A 172 24.89 -41.82 20.50
C GLU A 172 24.16 -41.52 21.81
N LEU A 173 23.17 -40.63 21.79
CA LEU A 173 22.37 -40.27 22.96
C LEU A 173 21.60 -41.47 23.50
N LEU A 174 20.99 -42.28 22.63
CA LEU A 174 20.24 -43.47 23.02
C LEU A 174 21.14 -44.48 23.70
N LEU A 175 22.31 -44.80 23.11
CA LEU A 175 23.26 -45.74 23.73
C LEU A 175 23.77 -45.23 25.07
N LYS A 176 24.06 -43.92 25.17
CA LYS A 176 24.46 -43.29 26.43
C LYS A 176 23.35 -43.39 27.48
N ARG A 177 22.11 -43.06 27.12
CA ARG A 177 20.96 -43.09 28.03
C ARG A 177 20.60 -44.51 28.45
N PHE A 178 20.76 -45.49 27.55
CA PHE A 178 20.57 -46.91 27.86
C PHE A 178 21.64 -47.40 28.85
N ARG A 179 22.88 -46.96 28.69
CA ARG A 179 23.97 -47.23 29.64
C ARG A 179 23.68 -46.65 31.01
N GLU A 180 23.34 -45.36 31.07
CA GLU A 180 22.97 -44.69 32.33
C GLU A 180 21.80 -45.41 33.03
N TYR A 181 20.81 -45.86 32.26
CA TYR A 181 19.71 -46.66 32.79
C TYR A 181 20.16 -48.01 33.32
N LEU A 182 21.05 -48.76 32.62
CA LEU A 182 21.56 -50.04 33.10
C LEU A 182 22.32 -49.95 34.44
N HIS A 183 23.02 -48.82 34.68
CA HIS A 183 23.71 -48.56 35.95
C HIS A 183 22.79 -47.95 37.02
N SER A 184 21.56 -47.59 36.67
CA SER A 184 20.59 -47.06 37.63
C SER A 184 20.02 -48.18 38.51
N PRO A 185 19.54 -47.87 39.73
CA PRO A 185 18.88 -48.85 40.60
C PRO A 185 17.70 -49.54 39.91
N GLU A 186 16.92 -48.79 39.13
CA GLU A 186 15.76 -49.29 38.38
C GLU A 186 16.18 -50.24 37.25
N GLY A 187 17.25 -49.92 36.52
CA GLY A 187 17.77 -50.77 35.45
C GLY A 187 18.36 -52.07 35.97
N GLN A 188 19.13 -52.03 37.07
CA GLN A 188 19.66 -53.22 37.73
C GLN A 188 18.52 -54.11 38.24
N GLN A 189 17.47 -53.52 38.82
CA GLN A 189 16.30 -54.26 39.28
C GLN A 189 15.51 -54.87 38.11
N THR A 190 15.39 -54.15 36.99
CA THR A 190 14.78 -54.66 35.75
C THR A 190 15.57 -55.85 35.21
N LEU A 191 16.90 -55.75 35.17
CA LEU A 191 17.78 -56.82 34.72
C LEU A 191 17.71 -58.03 35.66
N GLN A 192 17.66 -57.81 36.97
CA GLN A 192 17.47 -58.87 37.97
C GLN A 192 16.15 -59.62 37.73
N ASN A 193 15.07 -58.89 37.46
CA ASN A 193 13.77 -59.48 37.15
C ASN A 193 13.78 -60.26 35.84
N MET A 194 14.47 -59.78 34.80
CA MET A 194 14.64 -60.51 33.54
C MET A 194 15.44 -61.80 33.72
N VAL A 195 16.55 -61.76 34.48
CA VAL A 195 17.37 -62.94 34.80
C VAL A 195 16.56 -63.97 35.60
N ARG A 196 15.82 -63.51 36.63
CA ARG A 196 14.89 -64.38 37.39
C ARG A 196 13.80 -64.98 36.50
N GLY A 197 13.25 -64.21 35.57
CA GLY A 197 12.23 -64.66 34.62
C GLY A 197 12.76 -65.72 33.65
N LEU A 198 13.98 -65.57 33.15
CA LEU A 198 14.64 -66.55 32.27
C LEU A 198 15.00 -67.84 33.01
N LEU A 199 15.51 -67.73 34.25
CA LEU A 199 15.87 -68.88 35.07
C LEU A 199 14.65 -69.58 35.70
N GLY A 200 13.55 -68.85 35.91
CA GLY A 200 12.29 -69.36 36.46
C GLY A 200 11.25 -69.81 35.43
N GLY A 201 11.34 -69.33 34.18
CA GLY A 201 10.36 -69.60 33.11
C GLY A 201 10.66 -70.83 32.24
N GLY A 202 11.88 -71.36 32.27
CA GLY A 202 12.32 -72.50 31.48
C GLY A 202 12.30 -73.83 32.24
N GLY A 203 11.12 -74.42 32.43
CA GLY A 203 10.88 -75.87 32.56
C GLY A 203 11.75 -76.73 33.51
N GLY A 204 11.17 -77.09 34.67
CA GLY A 204 11.50 -78.31 35.41
C GLY A 204 12.62 -78.18 36.45
N MET A 205 12.78 -79.20 37.31
CA MET A 205 13.65 -79.30 38.50
C MET A 205 15.06 -78.66 38.41
N PHE A 206 15.59 -78.42 37.20
CA PHE A 206 16.87 -77.78 36.94
C PHE A 206 16.89 -76.26 37.17
N GLY A 207 15.81 -75.52 36.87
CA GLY A 207 15.79 -74.05 37.03
C GLY A 207 15.92 -73.57 38.48
N GLY A 208 15.27 -74.29 39.41
CA GLY A 208 15.36 -74.01 40.85
C GLY A 208 16.73 -74.35 41.47
N LEU A 209 17.42 -75.37 40.95
CA LEU A 209 18.77 -75.72 41.39
C LEU A 209 19.83 -74.71 40.92
N VAL A 210 19.67 -74.18 39.71
CA VAL A 210 20.56 -73.14 39.15
C VAL A 210 20.42 -71.82 39.91
N GLY A 211 19.19 -71.40 40.23
CA GLY A 211 18.94 -70.18 41.01
C GLY A 211 19.46 -70.23 42.46
N MET A 212 19.55 -71.42 43.08
CA MET A 212 20.14 -71.56 44.42
C MET A 212 21.67 -71.54 44.43
N PHE A 213 22.33 -71.99 43.36
CA PHE A 213 23.80 -72.05 43.26
C PHE A 213 24.42 -70.78 42.66
N LEU A 214 23.70 -70.10 41.78
CA LEU A 214 24.08 -68.83 41.16
C LEU A 214 23.13 -67.75 41.68
N GLY A 215 23.52 -67.08 42.77
CA GLY A 215 22.77 -65.92 43.26
C GLY A 215 22.64 -64.87 42.16
N ASP A 216 21.47 -64.23 42.06
CA ASP A 216 21.14 -63.24 41.04
C ASP A 216 22.24 -62.16 40.89
N ASP A 217 22.84 -61.77 42.02
CA ASP A 217 23.89 -60.76 42.10
C ASP A 217 25.20 -61.20 41.43
N LYS A 218 25.52 -62.50 41.44
CA LYS A 218 26.70 -63.04 40.73
C LYS A 218 26.49 -63.08 39.22
N ILE A 219 25.26 -63.32 38.77
CA ILE A 219 24.91 -63.30 37.34
C ILE A 219 24.91 -61.86 36.85
N LEU A 220 24.28 -60.94 37.59
CA LEU A 220 24.30 -59.51 37.31
C LEU A 220 25.72 -58.96 37.26
N GLY A 221 26.57 -59.30 38.25
CA GLY A 221 27.97 -58.86 38.29
C GLY A 221 28.83 -59.38 37.11
N LYS A 222 28.38 -60.43 36.42
CA LYS A 222 29.02 -60.91 35.18
C LYS A 222 28.36 -60.36 33.92
N ILE A 223 27.05 -60.18 33.88
CA ILE A 223 26.33 -59.70 32.68
C ILE A 223 26.48 -58.19 32.51
N LEU A 224 26.44 -57.41 33.59
CA LEU A 224 26.52 -55.95 33.54
C LEU A 224 27.78 -55.45 32.81
N PRO A 225 29.00 -55.94 33.11
CA PRO A 225 30.20 -55.53 32.38
C PRO A 225 30.14 -55.86 30.89
N TYR A 226 29.60 -57.03 30.50
CA TYR A 226 29.46 -57.40 29.08
C TYR A 226 28.42 -56.52 28.36
N LEU A 227 27.30 -56.19 29.01
CA LEU A 227 26.31 -55.28 28.44
C LEU A 227 26.87 -53.86 28.31
N ASP A 228 27.62 -53.39 29.31
CA ASP A 228 28.28 -52.09 29.27
C ASP A 228 29.32 -52.01 28.14
N GLU A 229 30.15 -53.06 27.99
CA GLU A 229 31.13 -53.19 26.90
C GLU A 229 30.45 -53.26 25.53
N LEU A 230 29.34 -53.99 25.40
CA LEU A 230 28.55 -54.04 24.15
C LEU A 230 27.94 -52.67 23.81
N LEU A 231 27.43 -51.93 24.80
CA LEU A 231 26.94 -50.56 24.62
C LEU A 231 28.05 -49.53 24.36
N GLN A 232 29.31 -49.89 24.63
CA GLN A 232 30.50 -49.11 24.25
C GLN A 232 31.05 -49.54 22.88
N SER A 233 30.63 -50.69 22.37
CA SER A 233 31.13 -51.20 21.10
C SER A 233 30.75 -50.28 19.94
N ARG A 234 31.75 -49.93 19.13
CA ARG A 234 31.56 -49.15 17.90
C ARG A 234 30.62 -49.88 16.94
N GLU A 235 30.68 -51.20 16.90
CA GLU A 235 29.83 -52.04 16.05
C GLU A 235 28.34 -51.91 16.39
N LEU A 236 27.97 -51.90 17.67
CA LEU A 236 26.57 -51.68 18.06
C LEU A 236 26.10 -50.27 17.70
N SER A 237 26.95 -49.25 17.91
CA SER A 237 26.65 -47.87 17.50
C SER A 237 26.38 -47.76 16.00
N GLU A 238 27.25 -48.35 15.16
CA GLU A 238 27.07 -48.37 13.71
C GLU A 238 25.80 -49.13 13.29
N ARG A 239 25.46 -50.23 13.96
CA ARG A 239 24.21 -50.98 13.71
C ARG A 239 22.96 -50.20 14.10
N VAL A 240 22.96 -49.55 15.26
CA VAL A 240 21.83 -48.69 15.71
C VAL A 240 21.67 -47.51 14.76
N HIS A 241 22.78 -46.89 14.37
CA HIS A 241 22.79 -45.81 13.40
C HIS A 241 22.19 -46.26 12.05
N TYR A 242 22.66 -47.39 11.50
CA TYR A 242 22.11 -47.96 10.27
C TYR A 242 20.61 -48.29 10.38
N PHE A 243 20.19 -48.87 11.50
CA PHE A 243 18.78 -49.18 11.74
C PHE A 243 17.90 -47.91 11.77
N LEU A 244 18.32 -46.89 12.52
CA LEU A 244 17.61 -45.61 12.61
C LEU A 244 17.54 -44.91 11.24
N HIS A 245 18.65 -44.92 10.49
CA HIS A 245 18.69 -44.34 9.16
C HIS A 245 17.77 -45.07 8.18
N LYS A 246 17.80 -46.41 8.19
CA LYS A 246 16.89 -47.23 7.38
C LYS A 246 15.41 -47.01 7.73
N GLU A 247 15.09 -46.80 9.00
CA GLU A 247 13.71 -46.53 9.40
C GLU A 247 13.30 -45.10 9.04
N ALA A 248 14.21 -44.13 9.15
CA ALA A 248 14.00 -42.76 8.69
C ALA A 248 13.77 -42.70 7.17
N ASP A 249 14.57 -43.42 6.37
CA ASP A 249 14.40 -43.51 4.92
C ASP A 249 13.02 -44.04 4.53
N LYS A 250 12.54 -45.08 5.21
CA LYS A 250 11.17 -45.59 4.98
C LYS A 250 10.12 -44.54 5.27
N LEU A 251 10.29 -43.72 6.31
CA LEU A 251 9.36 -42.64 6.63
C LEU A 251 9.42 -41.50 5.59
N LEU A 252 10.60 -41.22 5.04
CA LEU A 252 10.76 -40.24 3.96
C LEU A 252 10.14 -40.72 2.64
N ASP A 253 10.13 -42.02 2.39
CA ASP A 253 9.53 -42.61 1.19
C ASP A 253 7.99 -42.72 1.25
N LYS A 254 7.38 -42.50 2.43
CA LYS A 254 5.93 -42.42 2.60
C LYS A 254 5.37 -41.09 2.10
N ASN A 255 4.08 -41.12 1.77
CA ASN A 255 3.32 -39.94 1.39
C ASN A 255 3.07 -39.03 2.61
N VAL A 256 3.01 -37.72 2.38
CA VAL A 256 2.76 -36.73 3.45
C VAL A 256 1.47 -37.04 4.20
N GLY A 257 0.41 -37.45 3.49
CA GLY A 257 -0.86 -37.84 4.12
C GLY A 257 -0.73 -39.01 5.09
N GLU A 258 0.07 -40.02 4.77
CA GLU A 258 0.29 -41.18 5.64
C GLU A 258 1.10 -40.83 6.88
N VAL A 259 2.09 -39.95 6.74
CA VAL A 259 2.90 -39.48 7.87
C VAL A 259 2.10 -38.56 8.78
N VAL A 260 1.26 -37.69 8.22
CA VAL A 260 0.31 -36.88 8.98
C VAL A 260 -0.70 -37.75 9.72
N ALA A 261 -1.23 -38.80 9.09
CA ALA A 261 -2.13 -39.75 9.73
C ALA A 261 -1.46 -40.53 10.88
N TRP A 262 -0.17 -40.85 10.75
CA TRP A 262 0.60 -41.54 11.79
C TRP A 262 0.92 -40.63 13.00
N ILE A 263 1.25 -39.36 12.75
CA ILE A 263 1.57 -38.36 13.80
C ILE A 263 0.29 -37.83 14.47
N GLY A 264 -0.82 -37.80 13.73
CA GLY A 264 -2.09 -37.24 14.17
C GLY A 264 -2.21 -35.75 13.85
N ARG A 265 -3.39 -35.34 13.40
CA ARG A 265 -3.66 -33.95 12.98
C ARG A 265 -3.46 -32.94 14.11
N ASP A 266 -3.84 -33.32 15.34
CA ASP A 266 -3.66 -32.46 16.53
C ASP A 266 -2.20 -32.08 16.79
N GLN A 267 -1.26 -33.00 16.52
CA GLN A 267 0.16 -32.76 16.71
C GLN A 267 0.75 -31.90 15.60
N VAL A 268 0.25 -32.06 14.36
CA VAL A 268 0.62 -31.19 13.24
C VAL A 268 0.14 -29.75 13.49
N ASP A 269 -1.07 -29.58 14.02
CA ASP A 269 -1.61 -28.27 14.40
C ASP A 269 -0.81 -27.64 15.55
N ASP A 270 -0.37 -28.43 16.53
CA ASP A 270 0.53 -27.96 17.59
C ASP A 270 1.89 -27.51 17.04
N TRP A 271 2.47 -28.25 16.10
CA TRP A 271 3.70 -27.84 15.41
C TRP A 271 3.49 -26.58 14.58
N ALA A 272 2.36 -26.45 13.88
CA ALA A 272 2.01 -25.26 13.13
C ALA A 272 1.90 -24.03 14.04
N ARG A 273 1.27 -24.16 15.22
CA ARG A 273 1.18 -23.11 16.25
C ARG A 273 2.55 -22.75 16.83
N LYS A 274 3.39 -23.73 17.15
CA LYS A 274 4.75 -23.49 17.66
C LYS A 274 5.65 -22.82 16.63
N LEU A 275 5.54 -23.20 15.36
CA LEU A 275 6.22 -22.53 14.26
C LEU A 275 5.72 -21.10 14.11
N PHE A 276 4.40 -20.87 14.19
CA PHE A 276 3.83 -19.53 14.16
C PHE A 276 4.37 -18.65 15.29
N ALA A 277 4.38 -19.15 16.53
CA ALA A 277 4.93 -18.41 17.68
C ALA A 277 6.43 -18.09 17.51
N LYS A 278 7.20 -19.00 16.93
CA LYS A 278 8.63 -18.76 16.63
C LYS A 278 8.81 -17.72 15.53
N LEU A 279 7.98 -17.75 14.48
CA LEU A 279 7.97 -16.73 13.43
C LEU A 279 7.53 -15.37 13.97
N GLU A 280 6.57 -15.35 14.89
CA GLU A 280 6.13 -14.15 15.60
C GLU A 280 7.29 -13.54 16.40
N GLU A 281 8.02 -14.33 17.19
CA GLU A 281 9.20 -13.86 17.93
C GLU A 281 10.29 -13.32 16.99
N GLN A 282 10.57 -14.03 15.89
CA GLN A 282 11.53 -13.57 14.88
C GLN A 282 11.08 -12.26 14.22
N SER A 283 9.79 -12.12 13.93
CA SER A 283 9.25 -10.91 13.33
C SER A 283 9.39 -9.71 14.27
N LEU A 284 9.18 -9.89 15.58
CA LEU A 284 9.38 -8.84 16.57
C LEU A 284 10.84 -8.41 16.65
N ARG A 285 11.79 -9.35 16.61
CA ARG A 285 13.23 -9.04 16.55
C ARG A 285 13.60 -8.23 15.31
N ILE A 286 13.05 -8.59 14.16
CA ILE A 286 13.26 -7.83 12.91
C ILE A 286 12.66 -6.43 13.04
N VAL A 287 11.49 -6.29 13.66
CA VAL A 287 10.83 -5.00 13.83
C VAL A 287 11.56 -4.09 14.83
N ASP A 288 12.28 -4.68 15.79
CA ASP A 288 13.08 -3.97 16.79
C ASP A 288 14.47 -3.56 16.29
N GLU A 289 14.94 -4.10 15.17
CA GLU A 289 16.19 -3.67 14.55
C GLU A 289 16.06 -2.29 13.88
N PRO A 290 17.13 -1.48 13.88
CA PRO A 290 17.15 -0.19 13.22
C PRO A 290 16.93 -0.39 11.72
N LEU A 291 16.04 0.43 11.15
CA LEU A 291 15.60 0.28 9.76
C LEU A 291 16.79 0.28 8.80
N SER A 292 17.81 1.09 9.11
CA SER A 292 19.07 1.17 8.37
C SER A 292 19.83 -0.15 8.19
N ARG A 293 19.79 -1.09 9.16
CA ARG A 293 20.46 -2.39 9.02
C ARG A 293 19.64 -3.39 8.21
N LEU A 294 18.32 -3.37 8.37
CA LEU A 294 17.40 -4.23 7.63
C LEU A 294 17.33 -3.84 6.17
N THR A 295 17.35 -2.53 5.90
CA THR A 295 17.26 -2.00 4.55
C THR A 295 18.61 -1.94 3.86
N ALA A 296 19.76 -1.96 4.55
CA ALA A 296 21.08 -1.95 3.92
C ALA A 296 21.25 -2.98 2.78
N PRO A 297 20.99 -4.29 2.97
CA PRO A 297 21.19 -5.29 1.91
C PRO A 297 20.16 -5.24 0.78
N ILE A 298 18.97 -4.67 1.03
CA ILE A 298 17.87 -4.57 0.04
C ILE A 298 17.74 -3.17 -0.56
N SER A 299 18.44 -2.17 -0.03
CA SER A 299 18.31 -0.76 -0.40
C SER A 299 18.62 -0.52 -1.87
N GLU A 300 19.63 -1.20 -2.38
CA GLU A 300 20.02 -1.16 -3.79
C GLU A 300 18.90 -1.74 -4.66
N THR A 301 18.39 -2.93 -4.36
CA THR A 301 17.27 -3.54 -5.10
C THR A 301 15.99 -2.72 -5.01
N VAL A 302 15.69 -2.12 -3.84
CA VAL A 302 14.49 -1.30 -3.64
C VAL A 302 14.57 -0.05 -4.52
N THR A 303 15.70 0.65 -4.52
CA THR A 303 15.85 1.91 -5.26
C THR A 303 16.04 1.71 -6.77
N THR A 304 16.65 0.60 -7.19
CA THR A 304 16.95 0.33 -8.61
C THR A 304 15.88 -0.49 -9.32
N GLU A 305 15.18 -1.39 -8.62
CA GLU A 305 14.16 -2.25 -9.23
C GLU A 305 12.74 -1.96 -8.75
N LEU A 306 12.53 -1.86 -7.43
CA LEU A 306 11.17 -1.78 -6.88
C LEU A 306 10.56 -0.39 -7.08
N VAL A 307 11.30 0.67 -6.76
CA VAL A 307 10.82 2.06 -6.86
C VAL A 307 10.46 2.42 -8.30
N PRO A 308 11.28 2.16 -9.33
CA PRO A 308 10.91 2.48 -10.72
C PRO A 308 9.69 1.67 -11.19
N ARG A 309 9.60 0.38 -10.83
CA ARG A 309 8.43 -0.46 -11.18
C ARG A 309 7.15 0.07 -10.52
N LEU A 310 7.22 0.46 -9.25
CA LEU A 310 6.08 1.04 -8.54
C LEU A 310 5.69 2.40 -9.12
N ALA A 311 6.66 3.27 -9.42
CA ALA A 311 6.41 4.57 -10.04
C ALA A 311 5.71 4.40 -11.39
N LYS A 312 6.22 3.50 -12.24
CA LYS A 312 5.60 3.17 -13.52
C LYS A 312 4.20 2.62 -13.35
N TRP A 313 4.02 1.64 -12.46
CA TRP A 313 2.71 1.07 -12.16
C TRP A 313 1.70 2.13 -11.68
N MET A 314 2.13 3.07 -10.83
CA MET A 314 1.28 4.18 -10.38
C MET A 314 0.91 5.13 -11.52
N VAL A 315 1.85 5.49 -12.39
CA VAL A 315 1.60 6.33 -13.56
C VAL A 315 0.63 5.64 -14.52
N ASP A 316 0.88 4.38 -14.86
CA ASP A 316 0.02 3.58 -15.74
C ASP A 316 -1.38 3.45 -15.15
N THR A 317 -1.48 3.16 -13.85
CA THR A 317 -2.76 3.08 -13.13
C THR A 317 -3.48 4.42 -13.14
N LEU A 318 -2.77 5.54 -12.94
CA LEU A 318 -3.34 6.87 -13.01
C LEU A 318 -3.86 7.17 -14.41
N GLN A 319 -3.10 6.85 -15.46
CA GLN A 319 -3.50 7.07 -16.85
C GLN A 319 -4.74 6.26 -17.25
N GLN A 320 -4.87 5.03 -16.77
CA GLN A 320 -6.04 4.19 -17.03
C GLN A 320 -7.27 4.67 -16.26
N ASN A 321 -7.09 5.20 -15.06
CA ASN A 321 -8.19 5.62 -14.18
C ASN A 321 -8.54 7.12 -14.28
N ILE A 322 -7.76 7.92 -15.00
CA ILE A 322 -7.95 9.38 -15.09
C ILE A 322 -9.34 9.76 -15.61
N GLU A 323 -9.93 8.94 -16.48
CA GLU A 323 -11.28 9.13 -17.00
C GLU A 323 -12.36 8.95 -15.92
N ARG A 324 -12.15 7.96 -15.04
CA ARG A 324 -13.00 7.74 -13.85
C ARG A 324 -12.80 8.84 -12.80
N ILE A 325 -11.60 9.40 -12.69
CA ILE A 325 -11.29 10.50 -11.79
C ILE A 325 -11.95 11.80 -12.30
N PHE A 326 -11.73 12.14 -13.57
CA PHE A 326 -12.27 13.35 -14.20
C PHE A 326 -13.80 13.32 -14.28
N SER A 327 -14.43 12.19 -14.54
CA SER A 327 -15.90 12.07 -14.52
C SER A 327 -16.52 12.25 -13.13
N ARG A 328 -15.75 12.04 -12.05
CA ARG A 328 -16.20 12.30 -10.67
C ARG A 328 -15.85 13.72 -10.19
N LEU A 329 -14.88 14.36 -10.82
CA LEU A 329 -14.51 15.74 -10.55
C LEU A 329 -15.44 16.65 -11.33
N ALA A 330 -16.25 17.44 -10.65
CA ALA A 330 -17.08 18.46 -11.29
C ALA A 330 -16.22 19.68 -11.69
N ILE A 331 -15.35 19.51 -12.70
CA ILE A 331 -14.39 20.54 -13.16
C ILE A 331 -15.13 21.81 -13.53
N ARG A 332 -16.25 21.68 -14.25
CA ARG A 332 -17.13 22.81 -14.57
C ARG A 332 -17.52 23.59 -13.31
N ASP A 333 -18.04 22.90 -12.30
CA ASP A 333 -18.55 23.56 -11.09
C ASP A 333 -17.41 24.19 -10.28
N ILE A 334 -16.22 23.57 -10.26
CA ILE A 334 -15.02 24.14 -9.62
C ILE A 334 -14.62 25.45 -10.32
N VAL A 335 -14.53 25.43 -11.66
CA VAL A 335 -14.16 26.61 -12.44
C VAL A 335 -15.23 27.69 -12.34
N THR A 336 -16.50 27.35 -12.45
CA THR A 336 -17.63 28.28 -12.32
C THR A 336 -17.60 28.98 -10.96
N ARG A 337 -17.46 28.24 -9.86
CA ARG A 337 -17.32 28.83 -8.51
C ARG A 337 -16.09 29.72 -8.38
N GLN A 338 -14.97 29.34 -9.00
CA GLN A 338 -13.76 30.15 -8.98
C GLN A 338 -13.98 31.47 -9.73
N VAL A 339 -14.64 31.44 -10.89
CA VAL A 339 -15.02 32.63 -11.68
C VAL A 339 -16.01 33.52 -10.92
N GLU A 340 -17.01 32.92 -10.25
CA GLU A 340 -17.93 33.59 -9.33
C GLU A 340 -17.27 34.10 -8.04
N GLY A 341 -16.03 33.70 -7.76
CA GLY A 341 -15.20 34.22 -6.67
C GLY A 341 -14.40 35.48 -7.05
N PHE A 342 -14.16 35.72 -8.35
CA PHE A 342 -13.38 36.88 -8.78
C PHE A 342 -14.17 38.19 -8.61
N PRO A 343 -13.58 39.26 -8.05
CA PRO A 343 -14.23 40.57 -7.96
C PRO A 343 -14.75 41.02 -9.32
N ILE A 344 -15.98 41.54 -9.37
CA ILE A 344 -16.65 41.97 -10.61
C ILE A 344 -15.79 42.99 -11.36
N GLU A 345 -15.10 43.84 -10.61
CA GLU A 345 -14.19 44.88 -11.08
C GLU A 345 -13.07 44.30 -11.95
N ARG A 346 -12.57 43.09 -11.64
CA ARG A 346 -11.49 42.46 -12.39
C ARG A 346 -11.96 41.94 -13.75
N ILE A 347 -13.17 41.38 -13.80
CA ILE A 347 -13.79 40.94 -15.06
C ILE A 347 -14.03 42.15 -15.95
N GLU A 348 -14.51 43.26 -15.37
CA GLU A 348 -14.67 44.53 -16.07
C GLU A 348 -13.34 45.05 -16.64
N GLU A 349 -12.28 45.11 -15.82
CA GLU A 349 -10.95 45.52 -16.25
C GLU A 349 -10.43 44.69 -17.43
N MET A 350 -10.63 43.37 -17.41
CA MET A 350 -10.21 42.49 -18.50
C MET A 350 -10.97 42.79 -19.80
N VAL A 351 -12.30 42.94 -19.74
CA VAL A 351 -13.11 43.23 -20.93
C VAL A 351 -12.86 44.64 -21.46
N VAL A 352 -12.82 45.64 -20.58
CA VAL A 352 -12.52 47.04 -20.95
C VAL A 352 -11.09 47.19 -21.48
N GLY A 353 -10.13 46.45 -20.90
CA GLY A 353 -8.74 46.44 -21.36
C GLY A 353 -8.59 45.93 -22.80
N ILE A 354 -9.39 44.95 -23.20
CA ILE A 354 -9.39 44.39 -24.55
C ILE A 354 -10.21 45.27 -25.51
N SER A 355 -11.42 45.68 -25.12
CA SER A 355 -12.38 46.34 -26.01
C SER A 355 -12.38 47.87 -25.98
N GLY A 356 -11.63 48.50 -25.08
CA GLY A 356 -11.65 49.97 -24.87
C GLY A 356 -11.26 50.79 -26.11
N LYS A 357 -10.41 50.26 -26.99
CA LYS A 357 -10.06 50.92 -28.27
C LYS A 357 -11.22 50.90 -29.26
N GLU A 358 -11.90 49.76 -29.37
CA GLU A 358 -13.07 49.59 -30.24
C GLU A 358 -14.21 50.51 -29.80
N PHE A 359 -14.47 50.61 -28.50
CA PHE A 359 -15.51 51.50 -27.98
C PHE A 359 -15.26 52.97 -28.27
N ARG A 360 -14.00 53.41 -28.21
CA ARG A 360 -13.65 54.80 -28.55
C ARG A 360 -13.97 55.12 -30.00
N MET A 361 -13.79 54.16 -30.92
CA MET A 361 -14.16 54.34 -32.31
C MET A 361 -15.67 54.57 -32.47
N ILE A 362 -16.50 53.82 -31.75
CA ILE A 362 -17.95 54.00 -31.77
C ILE A 362 -18.34 55.40 -31.24
N THR A 363 -17.71 55.86 -30.15
CA THR A 363 -17.93 57.22 -29.63
C THR A 363 -17.55 58.29 -30.67
N VAL A 364 -16.41 58.15 -31.35
CA VAL A 364 -15.99 59.07 -32.43
C VAL A 364 -16.99 59.06 -33.59
N LEU A 365 -17.46 57.89 -34.02
CA LEU A 365 -18.51 57.77 -35.03
C LEU A 365 -19.82 58.44 -34.58
N GLY A 366 -20.16 58.35 -33.29
CA GLY A 366 -21.31 59.05 -32.70
C GLY A 366 -21.20 60.57 -32.80
N PHE A 367 -20.01 61.14 -32.55
CA PHE A 367 -19.75 62.58 -32.75
C PHE A 367 -19.91 62.98 -34.22
N ILE A 368 -19.40 62.17 -35.14
CA ILE A 368 -19.47 62.45 -36.59
C ILE A 368 -20.91 62.36 -37.07
N LEU A 369 -21.62 61.27 -36.74
CA LEU A 369 -22.99 61.04 -37.17
C LEU A 369 -23.95 62.07 -36.57
N GLY A 370 -23.78 62.42 -35.29
CA GLY A 370 -24.55 63.48 -34.64
C GLY A 370 -24.35 64.84 -35.31
N GLY A 371 -23.13 65.13 -35.78
CA GLY A 371 -22.83 66.34 -36.57
C GLY A 371 -23.54 66.33 -37.92
N ILE A 372 -23.56 65.18 -38.62
CA ILE A 372 -24.29 65.01 -39.88
C ILE A 372 -25.80 65.19 -39.69
N ILE A 373 -26.37 64.60 -38.64
CA ILE A 373 -27.79 64.74 -38.31
C ILE A 373 -28.13 66.20 -37.98
N GLY A 374 -27.29 66.87 -37.18
CA GLY A 374 -27.46 68.29 -36.86
C GLY A 374 -27.36 69.20 -38.08
N LEU A 375 -26.50 68.86 -39.05
CA LEU A 375 -26.41 69.55 -40.35
C LEU A 375 -27.71 69.39 -41.14
N VAL A 376 -28.20 68.16 -41.28
CA VAL A 376 -29.46 67.88 -42.01
C VAL A 376 -30.65 68.56 -41.34
N GLN A 377 -30.75 68.50 -40.01
CA GLN A 377 -31.81 69.16 -39.24
C GLN A 377 -31.74 70.69 -39.39
N GLY A 378 -30.54 71.27 -39.38
CA GLY A 378 -30.34 72.70 -39.60
C GLY A 378 -30.76 73.15 -41.00
N ILE A 379 -30.48 72.34 -42.03
CA ILE A 379 -30.90 72.61 -43.41
C ILE A 379 -32.42 72.50 -43.55
N LEU A 380 -33.04 71.44 -43.00
CA LEU A 380 -34.49 71.23 -43.05
C LEU A 380 -35.27 72.31 -42.29
N ALA A 381 -34.80 72.72 -41.12
CA ALA A 381 -35.42 73.79 -40.35
C ALA A 381 -35.44 75.13 -41.13
N ASN A 382 -34.45 75.36 -41.98
CA ASN A 382 -34.37 76.53 -42.86
C ASN A 382 -35.23 76.41 -44.14
N LEU A 383 -35.67 75.21 -44.51
CA LEU A 383 -36.60 74.99 -45.64
C LEU A 383 -38.07 75.12 -45.22
N VAL A 384 -38.37 74.89 -43.94
CA VAL A 384 -39.72 74.91 -43.36
C VAL A 384 -40.04 76.26 -42.69
N SER A 385 -39.03 77.04 -42.32
CA SER A 385 -39.15 78.41 -41.79
C SER A 385 -38.91 79.45 -42.88
#